data_AF-A0A953RSF4-F1
#
_entry.id   AF-A0A953RSF4-F1
#
_cell.length_a   1.000
_cell.length_b   1.000
_cell.length_c   1.000
_cell.angle_alpha   90.00
_cell.angle_beta   90.00
_cell.angle_gamma   90.00
#
_symmetry.space_group_name_H-M   'P 1'
#
loop_
_entity.id
_entity.type
_entity.pdbx_description
1 polymer ?
#
loop_
_entity_poly.entity_id
_entity_poly.type
_entity_poly.pdbx_seq_one_letter_code
_entity_poly.pdbx_strand_id
1 'polypeptide(L)'
;MEPATQAVPGYFVWQAPGQPVAIHLSIEVVDRLSADIMRGFGLVPKRGAEVGGVLIGTIESDTIRIEDFEAIPCTYARGPSYLLTDAERALFNEVCQRRSAEIVGYYRSHTREGLALQPEDIQLLGQFLPSAARVALLVKPFATKPGVAGFFVRENGAFPAATPLEFPFRRWEMTGEEPPRRAPMQERKRKERQPEKRDEVAAPPPSNEDKVAAAPESSGAPRPYYRIFSAEPEEEPKHTPQAPRATKSRTGMWMVASFVFLLLGVLLGYEASRITAPQRGLSDFALLFAVERTGDNLTVRWNPDSRAVRLASSGELEIDDGSETKHVNLDRANLSNGSMVYRNMSNKVRFRLVINLDAGLSVTQALEWAP
;
A
#
# COMPACT_ATOMS: atom_id res chain seq x y z
N MET A 1 -17.69 7.35 17.35
CA MET A 1 -18.18 8.25 16.28
C MET A 1 -17.26 8.04 15.12
N GLU A 2 -17.77 7.56 13.99
CA GLU A 2 -17.03 7.54 12.73
C GLU A 2 -16.72 8.98 12.29
N PRO A 3 -15.60 9.23 11.58
CA PRO A 3 -15.28 10.54 11.05
C PRO A 3 -16.45 11.06 10.20
N ALA A 4 -16.89 12.28 10.47
CA ALA A 4 -17.90 12.95 9.65
C ALA A 4 -17.22 13.41 8.36
N THR A 5 -17.24 12.57 7.33
CA THR A 5 -16.85 12.98 5.98
C THR A 5 -17.89 13.97 5.46
N GLN A 6 -17.67 15.28 5.66
CA GLN A 6 -18.33 16.25 4.77
C GLN A 6 -17.75 16.01 3.38
N ALA A 7 -18.60 15.61 2.44
CA ALA A 7 -18.21 15.33 1.06
C ALA A 7 -17.89 16.65 0.35
N VAL A 8 -16.69 17.18 0.56
CA VAL A 8 -16.10 18.23 -0.27
C VAL A 8 -15.43 17.53 -1.45
N PRO A 9 -15.91 17.73 -2.70
CA PRO A 9 -15.34 17.06 -3.86
C PRO A 9 -13.82 17.26 -3.95
N GLY A 10 -13.07 16.17 -4.09
CA GLY A 10 -11.61 16.22 -4.23
C GLY A 10 -10.81 16.31 -2.93
N TYR A 11 -11.46 16.36 -1.76
CA TYR A 11 -10.79 16.38 -0.45
C TYR A 11 -11.24 15.23 0.45
N PHE A 12 -10.30 14.68 1.20
CA PHE A 12 -10.56 13.94 2.42
C PHE A 12 -10.70 14.92 3.58
N VAL A 13 -11.82 14.86 4.32
CA VAL A 13 -12.06 15.72 5.47
C VAL A 13 -11.82 14.94 6.75
N TRP A 14 -10.85 15.39 7.54
CA TRP A 14 -10.57 14.88 8.87
C TRP A 14 -11.02 15.92 9.91
N GLN A 15 -11.76 15.46 10.93
CA GLN A 15 -12.11 16.26 12.09
C GLN A 15 -12.15 15.35 13.32
N ALA A 16 -11.33 15.67 14.32
CA ALA A 16 -11.33 14.91 15.56
C ALA A 16 -12.53 15.29 16.45
N PRO A 17 -13.12 14.33 17.19
CA PRO A 17 -14.19 14.61 18.14
C PRO A 17 -13.76 15.68 19.16
N GLY A 18 -14.56 16.74 19.29
CA GLY A 18 -14.30 17.82 20.24
C GLY A 18 -13.26 18.84 19.80
N GLN A 19 -12.63 18.70 18.64
CA GLN A 19 -11.75 19.73 18.08
C GLN A 19 -12.54 20.63 17.10
N PRO A 20 -12.39 21.96 17.21
CA PRO A 20 -13.08 22.90 16.33
C PRO A 20 -12.48 22.93 14.92
N VAL A 21 -11.28 22.39 14.73
CA VAL A 21 -10.54 22.47 13.46
C VAL A 21 -10.86 21.29 12.54
N ALA A 22 -11.24 21.59 11.31
CA ALA A 22 -11.35 20.61 10.22
C ALA A 22 -10.12 20.68 9.30
N ILE A 23 -9.62 19.53 8.87
CA ILE A 23 -8.49 19.41 7.94
C ILE A 23 -8.99 18.83 6.62
N HIS A 24 -8.82 19.58 5.54
CA HIS A 24 -9.17 19.17 4.20
C HIS A 24 -7.89 18.79 3.46
N LEU A 25 -7.66 17.48 3.28
CA LEU A 25 -6.50 16.95 2.57
C LEU A 25 -6.90 16.63 1.13
N SER A 26 -6.32 17.33 0.15
CA SER A 26 -6.57 17.04 -1.26
C SER A 26 -6.22 15.58 -1.60
N ILE A 27 -7.10 14.91 -2.36
CA ILE A 27 -6.88 13.52 -2.78
C ILE A 27 -5.65 13.40 -3.70
N GLU A 28 -5.31 14.44 -4.46
CA GLU A 28 -4.08 14.47 -5.25
C GLU A 28 -2.83 14.51 -4.36
N VAL A 29 -2.91 15.18 -3.22
CA VAL A 29 -1.84 15.18 -2.20
C VAL A 29 -1.72 13.80 -1.58
N VAL A 30 -2.83 13.11 -1.27
CA VAL A 30 -2.82 11.73 -0.74
C VAL A 30 -2.08 10.79 -1.69
N ASP A 31 -2.36 10.85 -2.99
CA ASP A 31 -1.73 9.98 -3.99
C ASP A 31 -0.22 10.25 -4.11
N ARG A 32 0.18 11.52 -4.15
CA ARG A 32 1.60 11.91 -4.24
C ARG A 32 2.38 11.63 -2.96
N LEU A 33 1.81 11.91 -1.78
CA LEU A 33 2.42 11.55 -0.50
C LEU A 33 2.58 10.04 -0.40
N SER A 34 1.56 9.27 -0.77
CA SER A 34 1.61 7.80 -0.74
C SER A 34 2.75 7.27 -1.63
N ALA A 35 2.96 7.84 -2.81
CA ALA A 35 4.06 7.47 -3.70
C ALA A 35 5.45 7.82 -3.10
N ASP A 36 5.61 9.00 -2.51
CA ASP A 36 6.85 9.43 -1.85
C ASP A 36 7.18 8.55 -0.63
N ILE A 37 6.18 8.31 0.22
CA ILE A 37 6.28 7.46 1.41
C ILE A 37 6.64 6.03 1.05
N MET A 38 5.97 5.43 0.06
CA MET A 38 6.27 4.06 -0.36
C MET A 38 7.63 3.95 -1.04
N ARG A 39 8.10 5.01 -1.71
CA ARG A 39 9.46 5.07 -2.26
C ARG A 39 10.49 5.03 -1.14
N GLY A 40 10.36 5.88 -0.12
CA GLY A 40 11.22 5.87 1.06
C GLY A 40 11.16 4.54 1.82
N PHE A 41 9.95 4.02 2.04
CA PHE A 41 9.72 2.74 2.69
C PHE A 41 10.38 1.57 1.96
N GLY A 42 10.52 1.65 0.64
CA GLY A 42 11.22 0.65 -0.17
C GLY A 42 12.75 0.73 -0.12
N LEU A 43 13.35 1.83 0.37
CA LEU A 43 14.82 2.02 0.35
C LEU A 43 15.57 1.12 1.33
N VAL A 44 14.94 0.76 2.45
CA VAL A 44 15.59 -0.02 3.51
C VAL A 44 14.77 -1.28 3.75
N PRO A 45 15.29 -2.48 3.42
CA PRO A 45 14.57 -3.73 3.62
C PRO A 45 14.11 -3.91 5.07
N LYS A 46 12.89 -4.43 5.25
CA LYS A 46 12.22 -4.70 6.56
C LYS A 46 11.90 -3.47 7.42
N ARG A 47 12.66 -2.38 7.32
CA ARG A 47 12.52 -1.19 8.18
C ARG A 47 11.86 -0.01 7.48
N GLY A 48 12.21 0.21 6.23
CA GLY A 48 11.88 1.40 5.45
C GLY A 48 12.62 2.66 5.90
N ALA A 49 12.91 3.56 4.96
CA ALA A 49 13.41 4.89 5.26
C ALA A 49 12.25 5.86 5.42
N GLU A 50 12.31 6.69 6.46
CA GLU A 50 11.32 7.73 6.69
C GLU A 50 11.55 8.89 5.73
N VAL A 51 10.46 9.49 5.24
CA VAL A 51 10.48 10.68 4.40
C VAL A 51 9.67 11.75 5.09
N GLY A 52 9.90 13.01 4.76
CA GLY A 52 9.18 14.11 5.38
C GLY A 52 9.41 15.43 4.68
N GLY A 53 8.75 16.45 5.17
CA GLY A 53 8.79 17.77 4.57
C GLY A 53 7.69 18.67 5.11
N VAL A 54 7.37 19.70 4.33
CA VAL A 54 6.36 20.70 4.70
C VAL A 54 5.07 20.47 3.93
N LEU A 55 3.94 20.73 4.58
CA LEU A 55 2.62 20.74 3.98
C LEU A 55 2.25 22.16 3.60
N ILE A 56 1.72 22.32 2.39
CA ILE A 56 1.41 23.59 1.74
C ILE A 56 -0.10 23.69 1.52
N GLY A 57 -0.65 24.88 1.76
CA GLY A 57 -2.03 25.21 1.48
C GLY A 57 -2.47 26.47 2.20
N THR A 58 -3.69 26.46 2.73
CA THR A 58 -4.32 27.65 3.32
C THR A 58 -4.95 27.34 4.68
N ILE A 59 -5.01 28.36 5.53
CA ILE A 59 -5.68 28.31 6.84
C ILE A 59 -6.79 29.38 6.83
N GLU A 60 -8.03 28.94 6.90
CA GLU A 60 -9.23 29.78 6.94
C GLU A 60 -9.95 29.54 8.27
N SER A 61 -9.85 30.45 9.24
CA SER A 61 -10.51 30.36 10.56
C SER A 61 -10.35 29.02 11.31
N ASP A 62 -11.22 28.05 11.04
CA ASP A 62 -11.31 26.72 11.62
C ASP A 62 -10.99 25.59 10.62
N THR A 63 -10.65 25.92 9.37
CA THR A 63 -10.39 24.97 8.31
C THR A 63 -8.95 25.09 7.81
N ILE A 64 -8.22 23.97 7.79
CA ILE A 64 -6.88 23.87 7.23
C ILE A 64 -6.98 23.08 5.92
N ARG A 65 -6.71 23.73 4.79
CA ARG A 65 -6.62 23.04 3.48
C ARG A 65 -5.17 22.69 3.19
N ILE A 66 -4.93 21.42 2.89
CA ILE A 66 -3.64 20.89 2.45
C ILE A 66 -3.79 20.54 0.97
N GLU A 67 -3.09 21.29 0.13
CA GLU A 67 -3.26 21.27 -1.33
C GLU A 67 -1.96 20.87 -2.04
N ASP A 68 -0.82 21.02 -1.36
CA ASP A 68 0.47 20.55 -1.85
C ASP A 68 1.39 20.16 -0.69
N PHE A 69 2.56 19.62 -1.01
CA PHE A 69 3.65 19.38 -0.07
C PHE A 69 5.00 19.54 -0.77
N GLU A 70 6.01 19.90 0.00
CA GLU A 70 7.39 19.94 -0.47
C GLU A 70 8.22 18.99 0.40
N ALA A 71 8.69 17.88 -0.22
CA ALA A 71 9.55 16.91 0.43
C ALA A 71 10.96 17.48 0.61
N ILE A 72 11.55 17.28 1.79
CA ILE A 72 12.94 17.65 2.03
C ILE A 72 13.77 16.36 2.00
N PRO A 73 14.77 16.26 1.10
CA PRO A 73 15.63 15.09 1.04
C PRO A 73 16.33 14.81 2.38
N CYS A 74 16.34 13.53 2.77
CA CYS A 74 17.11 13.03 3.90
C CYS A 74 18.14 12.04 3.38
N THR A 75 19.41 12.25 3.71
CA THR A 75 20.54 11.38 3.34
C THR A 75 20.67 10.17 4.25
N TYR A 76 19.88 10.11 5.34
CA TYR A 76 19.87 9.01 6.29
C TYR A 76 21.20 8.79 7.03
N ALA A 77 22.01 9.85 7.19
CA ALA A 77 23.30 9.80 7.89
C ALA A 77 23.19 9.31 9.36
N ARG A 78 22.00 9.41 9.97
CA ARG A 78 21.70 8.96 11.34
C ARG A 78 20.74 7.77 11.37
N GLY A 79 20.80 6.93 10.34
CA GLY A 79 19.93 5.78 10.16
C GLY A 79 18.65 6.10 9.38
N PRO A 80 17.72 5.14 9.28
CA PRO A 80 16.58 5.21 8.38
C PRO A 80 15.46 6.15 8.88
N SER A 81 15.60 6.76 10.05
CA SER A 81 14.65 7.78 10.52
C SER A 81 14.88 9.12 9.83
N TYR A 82 13.83 9.94 9.78
CA TYR A 82 13.88 11.26 9.19
C TYR A 82 14.54 12.24 10.17
N LEU A 83 15.87 12.17 10.23
CA LEU A 83 16.70 12.90 11.18
C LEU A 83 17.69 13.79 10.42
N LEU A 84 17.25 15.00 10.10
CA LEU A 84 17.99 15.97 9.28
C LEU A 84 19.34 16.38 9.91
N THR A 85 20.42 16.27 9.15
CA THR A 85 21.72 16.89 9.40
C THR A 85 21.63 18.41 9.35
N ASP A 86 22.67 19.12 9.77
CA ASP A 86 22.65 20.59 9.79
C ASP A 86 22.50 21.19 8.38
N ALA A 87 23.09 20.57 7.37
CA ALA A 87 22.92 20.97 5.97
C ALA A 87 21.47 20.80 5.49
N GLU A 88 20.83 19.68 5.86
CA GLU A 88 19.44 19.42 5.51
C GLU A 88 18.45 20.28 6.31
N ARG A 89 18.79 20.64 7.55
CA ARG A 89 18.04 21.64 8.32
C ARG A 89 18.13 23.04 7.71
N ALA A 90 19.29 23.39 7.14
CA ALA A 90 19.43 24.65 6.41
C ALA A 90 18.53 24.67 5.17
N LEU A 91 18.47 23.55 4.42
CA LEU A 91 17.54 23.39 3.31
C LEU A 91 16.08 23.46 3.78
N PHE A 92 15.72 22.76 4.87
CA PHE A 92 14.38 22.83 5.47
C PHE A 92 14.01 24.29 5.79
N ASN A 93 14.92 25.03 6.43
CA ASN A 93 14.72 26.44 6.75
C ASN A 93 14.58 27.32 5.50
N GLU A 94 15.36 27.08 4.45
CA GLU A 94 15.24 27.80 3.17
C GLU A 94 13.85 27.62 2.58
N VAL A 95 13.33 26.38 2.55
CA VAL A 95 11.96 26.10 2.11
C VAL A 95 10.94 26.81 3.00
N CYS A 96 11.14 26.77 4.33
CA CYS A 96 10.28 27.46 5.28
C CYS A 96 10.24 28.98 5.05
N GLN A 97 11.37 29.59 4.73
CA GLN A 97 11.45 31.03 4.44
C GLN A 97 10.84 31.37 3.09
N ARG A 98 11.11 30.57 2.05
CA ARG A 98 10.59 30.79 0.70
C ARG A 98 9.07 30.63 0.60
N ARG A 99 8.49 29.70 1.37
CA ARG A 99 7.06 29.34 1.32
C ARG A 99 6.30 29.72 2.59
N SER A 100 6.81 30.65 3.40
CA SER A 100 6.33 30.91 4.77
C SER A 100 4.83 31.21 4.87
N ALA A 101 4.25 31.85 3.85
CA ALA A 101 2.83 32.22 3.82
C ALA A 101 1.90 31.05 3.45
N GLU A 102 2.43 30.00 2.82
CA GLU A 102 1.65 28.86 2.33
C GLU A 102 1.84 27.61 3.20
N ILE A 103 2.84 27.60 4.10
CA ILE A 103 3.07 26.45 4.98
C ILE A 103 1.98 26.38 6.04
N VAL A 104 1.24 25.27 6.01
CA VAL A 104 0.20 24.96 6.99
C VAL A 104 0.67 23.92 8.00
N GLY A 105 1.69 23.15 7.67
CA GLY A 105 2.13 22.06 8.51
C GLY A 105 3.39 21.33 8.08
N TYR A 106 3.58 20.17 8.71
CA TYR A 106 4.69 19.25 8.51
C TYR A 106 4.15 17.84 8.29
N TYR A 107 4.88 17.03 7.52
CA TYR A 107 4.60 15.60 7.46
C TYR A 107 5.87 14.77 7.62
N ARG A 108 5.69 13.56 8.15
CA ARG A 108 6.71 12.53 8.19
C ARG A 108 6.11 11.14 8.10
N SER A 109 6.74 10.23 7.37
CA SER A 109 6.42 8.82 7.47
C SER A 109 7.00 8.20 8.73
N HIS A 110 6.28 7.27 9.33
CA HIS A 110 6.60 6.71 10.63
C HIS A 110 6.81 5.22 10.54
N THR A 111 8.01 4.75 10.89
CA THR A 111 8.34 3.31 10.85
C THR A 111 8.42 2.68 12.24
N ARG A 112 8.36 3.46 13.32
CA ARG A 112 8.44 2.96 14.71
C ARG A 112 7.09 2.41 15.20
N GLU A 113 7.11 1.82 16.39
CA GLU A 113 5.89 1.41 17.09
C GLU A 113 5.11 2.62 17.59
N GLY A 114 3.78 2.47 17.60
CA GLY A 114 2.85 3.58 17.82
C GLY A 114 2.78 4.59 16.66
N LEU A 115 2.08 5.68 16.91
CA LEU A 115 1.97 6.83 16.01
C LEU A 115 2.03 8.12 16.84
N ALA A 116 3.25 8.59 17.07
CA ALA A 116 3.52 9.72 17.95
C ALA A 116 4.62 10.63 17.40
N LEU A 117 4.45 11.94 17.59
CA LEU A 117 5.51 12.91 17.34
C LEU A 117 6.66 12.66 18.30
N GLN A 118 7.87 12.66 17.77
CA GLN A 118 9.08 12.44 18.54
C GLN A 118 9.63 13.79 19.04
N PRO A 119 10.48 13.80 20.09
CA PRO A 119 11.11 15.03 20.57
C PRO A 119 11.84 15.80 19.47
N GLU A 120 12.45 15.10 18.51
CA GLU A 120 13.13 15.71 17.37
C GLU A 120 12.16 16.41 16.40
N ASP A 121 10.94 15.87 16.22
CA ASP A 121 9.90 16.52 15.43
C ASP A 121 9.47 17.83 16.12
N ILE A 122 9.22 17.78 17.43
CA ILE A 122 8.80 18.94 18.23
C ILE A 122 9.87 20.03 18.21
N GLN A 123 11.14 19.65 18.35
CA GLN A 123 12.26 20.58 18.28
C GLN A 123 12.37 21.24 16.89
N LEU A 124 12.28 20.44 15.81
CA LEU A 124 12.35 20.95 14.44
C LEU A 124 11.23 21.96 14.18
N LEU A 125 9.99 21.62 14.56
CA LEU A 125 8.83 22.49 14.37
C LEU A 125 8.88 23.74 15.26
N GLY A 126 9.36 23.61 16.49
CA GLY A 126 9.56 24.76 17.39
C GLY A 126 10.58 25.74 16.85
N GLN A 127 11.65 25.25 16.21
CA GLN A 127 12.73 26.08 15.68
C GLN A 127 12.35 26.78 14.37
N PHE A 128 11.80 26.04 13.40
CA PHE A 128 11.63 26.55 12.02
C PHE A 128 10.20 26.97 11.69
N LEU A 129 9.20 26.48 12.44
CA LEU A 129 7.78 26.75 12.19
C LEU A 129 7.02 27.10 13.48
N PRO A 130 7.49 28.08 14.30
CA PRO A 130 6.91 28.38 15.60
C PRO A 130 5.46 28.88 15.56
N SER A 131 4.98 29.35 14.40
CA SER A 131 3.60 29.84 14.24
C SER A 131 2.95 29.50 12.88
N ALA A 132 3.74 29.10 11.88
CA ALA A 132 3.24 28.74 10.56
C ALA A 132 2.61 27.33 10.53
N ALA A 133 3.24 26.35 11.20
CA ALA A 133 2.70 25.00 11.26
C ALA A 133 1.56 24.90 12.28
N ARG A 134 0.32 24.82 11.80
CA ARG A 134 -0.88 24.51 12.60
C ARG A 134 -1.10 23.01 12.76
N VAL A 135 -0.58 22.20 11.83
CA VAL A 135 -0.80 20.76 11.79
C VAL A 135 0.50 19.98 11.55
N ALA A 136 0.62 18.80 12.15
CA ALA A 136 1.56 17.77 11.74
C ALA A 136 0.81 16.50 11.30
N LEU A 137 1.28 15.85 10.24
CA LEU A 137 0.76 14.59 9.72
C LEU A 137 1.82 13.50 9.88
N LEU A 138 1.49 12.44 10.60
CA LEU A 138 2.30 11.22 10.58
C LEU A 138 1.58 10.14 9.78
N VAL A 139 2.33 9.41 8.96
CA VAL A 139 1.81 8.29 8.16
C VAL A 139 2.68 7.07 8.37
N LYS A 140 2.13 6.01 8.95
CA LYS A 140 2.77 4.70 9.09
C LYS A 140 2.44 3.82 7.89
N PRO A 141 3.38 3.60 6.95
CA PRO A 141 3.14 2.75 5.80
C PRO A 141 3.20 1.26 6.17
N PHE A 142 2.52 0.44 5.37
CA PHE A 142 2.62 -1.01 5.43
C PHE A 142 2.71 -1.58 4.01
N ALA A 143 3.44 -2.68 3.84
CA ALA A 143 3.61 -3.29 2.52
C ALA A 143 2.32 -3.97 2.00
N THR A 144 1.52 -4.55 2.89
CA THR A 144 0.42 -5.47 2.54
C THR A 144 -0.95 -5.03 3.03
N LYS A 145 -1.01 -3.97 3.84
CA LYS A 145 -2.26 -3.39 4.34
C LYS A 145 -2.24 -1.87 4.16
N PRO A 146 -3.39 -1.19 4.33
CA PRO A 146 -3.46 0.27 4.23
C PRO A 146 -2.52 0.92 5.25
N GLY A 147 -1.94 2.06 4.87
CA GLY A 147 -1.21 2.90 5.81
C GLY A 147 -2.13 3.37 6.93
N VAL A 148 -1.57 3.73 8.08
CA VAL A 148 -2.33 4.38 9.16
C VAL A 148 -1.77 5.78 9.32
N ALA A 149 -2.63 6.79 9.34
CA ALA A 149 -2.22 8.17 9.51
C ALA A 149 -2.95 8.84 10.67
N GLY A 150 -2.37 9.92 11.14
CA GLY A 150 -2.91 10.73 12.23
C GLY A 150 -2.47 12.16 12.07
N PHE A 151 -3.42 13.07 12.26
CA PHE A 151 -3.14 14.50 12.35
C PHE A 151 -2.93 14.91 13.80
N PHE A 152 -2.04 15.87 14.00
CA PHE A 152 -1.72 16.47 15.28
C PHE A 152 -1.93 17.97 15.10
N VAL A 153 -2.98 18.51 15.68
CA VAL A 153 -3.30 19.94 15.62
C VAL A 153 -2.55 20.65 16.75
N ARG A 154 -1.89 21.75 16.44
CA ARG A 154 -1.20 22.57 17.44
C ARG A 154 -2.23 23.30 18.29
N GLU A 155 -2.19 23.08 19.61
CA GLU A 155 -3.05 23.72 20.60
C GLU A 155 -2.20 24.46 21.64
N ASN A 156 -2.55 25.70 21.97
CA ASN A 156 -1.81 26.52 22.94
C ASN A 156 -0.29 26.63 22.63
N GLY A 157 0.07 26.61 21.34
CA GLY A 157 1.47 26.69 20.88
C GLY A 157 2.25 25.37 20.90
N ALA A 158 1.63 24.26 21.32
CA ALA A 158 2.28 22.95 21.40
C ALA A 158 1.53 21.89 20.57
N PHE A 159 2.26 20.90 20.08
CA PHE A 159 1.66 19.72 19.48
C PHE A 159 1.42 18.64 20.54
N PRO A 160 0.28 17.94 20.52
CA PRO A 160 0.07 16.78 21.37
C PRO A 160 1.03 15.64 20.99
N ALA A 161 1.38 14.79 21.95
CA ALA A 161 2.26 13.65 21.69
C ALA A 161 1.59 12.54 20.86
N ALA A 162 0.27 12.35 21.05
CA ALA A 162 -0.54 11.35 20.37
C ALA A 162 -1.63 12.03 19.52
N THR A 163 -2.02 11.38 18.43
CA THR A 163 -3.12 11.86 17.58
C THR A 163 -4.46 11.57 18.25
N PRO A 164 -5.44 12.50 18.21
CA PRO A 164 -6.77 12.25 18.77
C PRO A 164 -7.59 11.27 17.92
N LEU A 165 -7.24 11.08 16.64
CA LEU A 165 -7.95 10.19 15.72
C LEU A 165 -7.05 9.69 14.59
N GLU A 166 -6.77 8.39 14.60
CA GLU A 166 -6.13 7.68 13.49
C GLU A 166 -7.14 7.39 12.36
N PHE A 167 -6.65 7.32 11.13
CA PHE A 167 -7.44 6.99 9.94
C PHE A 167 -6.61 6.18 8.93
N PRO A 168 -7.26 5.32 8.10
CA PRO A 168 -6.55 4.64 7.03
C PRO A 168 -6.03 5.65 6.00
N PHE A 169 -4.76 5.54 5.64
CA PHE A 169 -4.11 6.38 4.63
C PHE A 169 -4.06 5.66 3.29
N ARG A 170 -5.22 5.59 2.64
CA ARG A 170 -5.37 4.99 1.30
C ARG A 170 -6.59 5.60 0.62
N ARG A 171 -6.38 6.20 -0.56
CA ARG A 171 -7.40 6.97 -1.30
C ARG A 171 -8.81 6.37 -1.23
N TRP A 172 -8.97 5.12 -1.64
CA TRP A 172 -10.27 4.45 -1.76
C TRP A 172 -10.94 4.17 -0.38
N GLU A 173 -10.18 4.00 0.68
CA GLU A 173 -10.72 3.86 2.05
C GLU A 173 -11.05 5.23 2.69
N MET A 174 -10.37 6.28 2.25
CA MET A 174 -10.58 7.65 2.72
C MET A 174 -11.79 8.32 2.07
N THR A 175 -12.02 8.05 0.78
CA THR A 175 -13.14 8.63 0.02
C THR A 175 -14.39 7.75 0.01
N GLY A 176 -14.29 6.51 0.51
CA GLY A 176 -15.35 5.51 0.36
C GLY A 176 -15.57 5.06 -1.09
N GLU A 177 -14.65 5.41 -2.00
CA GLU A 177 -14.68 4.95 -3.40
C GLU A 177 -14.26 3.47 -3.46
N GLU A 178 -14.93 2.65 -4.28
CA GLU A 178 -14.44 1.29 -4.54
C GLU A 178 -13.05 1.34 -5.18
N PRO A 179 -12.15 0.38 -4.85
CA PRO A 179 -10.86 0.31 -5.51
C PRO A 179 -11.08 0.24 -7.02
N PRO A 180 -10.32 1.01 -7.84
CA PRO A 180 -10.51 0.98 -9.27
C PRO A 180 -10.42 -0.47 -9.72
N ARG A 181 -11.51 -1.00 -10.29
CA ARG A 181 -11.51 -2.34 -10.89
C ARG A 181 -10.28 -2.35 -11.78
N ARG A 182 -9.36 -3.27 -11.51
CA ARG A 182 -8.21 -3.49 -12.39
C ARG A 182 -8.84 -3.87 -13.73
N ALA A 183 -8.97 -2.88 -14.60
CA ALA A 183 -9.34 -3.11 -15.97
C ALA A 183 -8.34 -4.18 -16.46
N PRO A 184 -8.81 -5.32 -16.98
CA PRO A 184 -7.90 -6.27 -17.60
C PRO A 184 -7.04 -5.47 -18.58
N MET A 185 -5.74 -5.79 -18.62
CA MET A 185 -4.68 -5.05 -19.33
C MET A 185 -5.03 -4.65 -20.78
N GLN A 186 -6.05 -5.29 -21.36
CA GLN A 186 -6.66 -4.99 -22.66
C GLN A 186 -7.41 -3.65 -22.75
N GLU A 187 -8.05 -3.16 -21.68
CA GLU A 187 -8.87 -1.94 -21.73
C GLU A 187 -8.03 -0.65 -21.74
N ARG A 188 -6.88 -0.65 -21.07
CA ARG A 188 -5.90 0.46 -21.11
C ARG A 188 -5.32 0.64 -22.52
N LYS A 189 -5.02 -0.46 -23.21
CA LYS A 189 -4.53 -0.45 -24.60
C LYS A 189 -5.57 0.09 -25.60
N ARG A 190 -6.86 0.01 -25.28
CA ARG A 190 -7.97 0.45 -26.16
C ARG A 190 -8.21 1.95 -26.11
N LYS A 191 -7.97 2.60 -24.96
CA LYS A 191 -8.10 4.07 -24.81
C LYS A 191 -6.94 4.84 -25.44
N GLU A 192 -5.73 4.28 -25.43
CA GLU A 192 -4.55 4.89 -26.07
C GLU A 192 -4.54 4.76 -27.61
N ARG A 193 -5.38 3.88 -28.19
CA ARG A 193 -5.41 3.59 -29.63
C ARG A 193 -6.45 4.36 -30.43
N GLN A 194 -7.18 5.31 -29.85
CA GLN A 194 -8.00 6.24 -30.63
C GLN A 194 -7.17 7.49 -30.94
N PRO A 195 -6.72 7.70 -32.19
CA PRO A 195 -6.22 9.00 -32.59
C PRO A 195 -7.43 9.94 -32.71
N GLU A 196 -7.39 11.00 -31.91
CA GLU A 196 -8.22 12.18 -32.07
C GLU A 196 -7.94 12.76 -33.47
N LYS A 197 -8.93 12.69 -34.38
CA LYS A 197 -8.81 13.24 -35.73
C LYS A 197 -8.58 14.74 -35.63
N ARG A 198 -7.38 15.19 -35.99
CA ARG A 198 -7.06 16.60 -36.19
C ARG A 198 -7.09 16.86 -37.69
N ASP A 199 -8.04 17.69 -38.12
CA ASP A 199 -8.22 18.08 -39.51
C ASP A 199 -6.97 18.80 -40.04
N GLU A 200 -6.53 18.37 -41.21
CA GLU A 200 -5.33 18.82 -41.94
C GLU A 200 -5.71 20.01 -42.83
N VAL A 201 -5.18 21.21 -42.54
CA VAL A 201 -5.23 22.37 -43.44
C VAL A 201 -3.82 22.61 -43.99
N ALA A 202 -3.73 22.56 -45.32
CA ALA A 202 -2.53 22.70 -46.12
C ALA A 202 -1.87 24.09 -46.03
N ALA A 203 -0.54 24.13 -46.13
CA ALA A 203 0.23 25.32 -46.50
C ALA A 203 1.44 24.94 -47.40
N PRO A 204 1.89 25.84 -48.31
CA PRO A 204 2.77 25.53 -49.45
C PRO A 204 4.30 25.59 -49.12
N PRO A 205 5.18 25.23 -50.09
CA PRO A 205 6.59 24.86 -49.85
C PRO A 205 7.57 26.06 -49.79
N PRO A 206 8.86 25.81 -49.42
CA PRO A 206 9.75 26.81 -48.83
C PRO A 206 10.71 27.45 -49.83
N SER A 207 11.26 28.60 -49.46
CA SER A 207 12.44 29.21 -50.07
C SER A 207 13.61 29.20 -49.08
N ASN A 208 14.69 28.53 -49.50
CA ASN A 208 16.13 28.76 -49.29
C ASN A 208 16.56 29.93 -48.38
N GLU A 209 17.72 29.96 -47.74
CA GLU A 209 18.90 29.12 -47.48
C GLU A 209 19.75 30.10 -46.66
N ASP A 210 20.37 29.70 -45.55
CA ASP A 210 21.67 30.28 -45.19
C ASP A 210 22.45 29.31 -44.29
N LYS A 211 23.65 28.98 -44.77
CA LYS A 211 24.74 28.27 -44.06
C LYS A 211 25.27 29.20 -42.96
N VAL A 212 25.82 28.75 -41.83
CA VAL A 212 27.19 28.20 -41.71
C VAL A 212 27.37 27.55 -40.32
N ALA A 213 28.19 26.49 -40.34
CA ALA A 213 28.71 25.61 -39.30
C ALA A 213 29.16 26.20 -37.94
N ALA A 214 29.01 25.41 -36.87
CA ALA A 214 30.10 24.65 -36.21
C ALA A 214 29.68 24.18 -34.80
N ALA A 215 29.89 22.88 -34.52
CA ALA A 215 29.90 22.31 -33.16
C ALA A 215 31.37 22.19 -32.68
N PRO A 216 31.65 22.10 -31.36
CA PRO A 216 31.53 20.81 -30.67
C PRO A 216 31.05 20.83 -29.20
N GLU A 217 30.41 19.72 -28.84
CA GLU A 217 30.48 18.87 -27.64
C GLU A 217 30.48 19.38 -26.16
N SER A 218 29.81 18.53 -25.34
CA SER A 218 29.90 18.32 -23.87
C SER A 218 28.97 19.18 -23.00
N SER A 219 27.87 18.67 -22.42
CA SER A 219 27.69 17.68 -21.31
C SER A 219 27.08 18.44 -20.12
N GLY A 220 26.04 18.02 -19.40
CA GLY A 220 25.20 16.85 -19.46
C GLY A 220 24.00 17.06 -18.52
N ALA A 221 22.83 16.56 -18.91
CA ALA A 221 21.68 16.40 -18.03
C ALA A 221 21.17 14.96 -18.19
N PRO A 222 21.03 14.17 -17.11
CA PRO A 222 20.67 12.77 -17.24
C PRO A 222 19.17 12.64 -17.55
N ARG A 223 18.86 12.06 -18.71
CA ARG A 223 17.53 11.53 -19.02
C ARG A 223 17.43 10.11 -18.44
N PRO A 224 16.35 9.75 -17.75
CA PRO A 224 16.09 8.36 -17.42
C PRO A 224 15.68 7.58 -18.68
N TYR A 225 16.49 6.56 -19.01
CA TYR A 225 16.12 5.39 -19.81
C TYR A 225 15.01 4.64 -19.04
N TYR A 226 14.02 3.95 -19.63
CA TYR A 226 14.12 2.96 -20.69
C TYR A 226 12.80 2.75 -21.46
N ARG A 227 13.01 2.22 -22.67
CA ARG A 227 12.15 2.08 -23.85
C ARG A 227 11.32 0.78 -23.81
N ILE A 228 10.06 0.87 -24.24
CA ILE A 228 9.10 -0.22 -24.47
C ILE A 228 9.47 -0.96 -25.77
N PHE A 229 9.54 -2.30 -25.74
CA PHE A 229 9.53 -3.11 -26.95
C PHE A 229 8.09 -3.29 -27.45
N SER A 230 7.82 -2.74 -28.63
CA SER A 230 6.67 -3.05 -29.45
C SER A 230 6.96 -4.29 -30.31
N ALA A 231 6.03 -5.23 -30.35
CA ALA A 231 5.85 -6.15 -31.46
C ALA A 231 4.34 -6.37 -31.64
N GLU A 232 3.88 -6.17 -32.86
CA GLU A 232 2.53 -6.35 -33.42
C GLU A 232 2.75 -6.61 -34.94
N PRO A 233 1.81 -7.15 -35.74
CA PRO A 233 0.55 -7.89 -35.50
C PRO A 233 0.50 -9.24 -36.26
N GLU A 234 -0.58 -10.03 -36.09
CA GLU A 234 -1.20 -10.70 -37.24
C GLU A 234 -2.72 -10.88 -37.03
N GLU A 235 -3.46 -10.94 -38.14
CA GLU A 235 -4.80 -10.41 -38.37
C GLU A 235 -6.00 -11.29 -37.98
N GLU A 236 -7.14 -10.59 -37.83
CA GLU A 236 -8.55 -11.04 -37.73
C GLU A 236 -9.04 -11.71 -39.04
N PRO A 237 -10.22 -12.41 -39.13
CA PRO A 237 -11.51 -11.71 -39.05
C PRO A 237 -12.82 -12.48 -38.69
N LYS A 238 -13.81 -11.71 -38.19
CA LYS A 238 -15.28 -11.75 -38.48
C LYS A 238 -16.09 -12.97 -37.96
N HIS A 239 -17.37 -12.88 -37.57
CA HIS A 239 -18.46 -11.93 -37.85
C HIS A 239 -19.59 -12.10 -36.79
N THR A 240 -20.02 -10.98 -36.21
CA THR A 240 -21.40 -10.50 -35.90
C THR A 240 -22.51 -11.33 -35.20
N PRO A 241 -23.46 -10.61 -34.55
CA PRO A 241 -24.35 -11.08 -33.49
C PRO A 241 -25.79 -11.32 -33.95
N GLN A 242 -26.63 -11.90 -33.08
CA GLN A 242 -28.06 -11.62 -33.07
C GLN A 242 -28.73 -11.99 -31.72
N ALA A 243 -29.45 -11.01 -31.17
CA ALA A 243 -30.47 -11.16 -30.14
C ALA A 243 -31.85 -11.05 -30.85
N PRO A 244 -33.00 -10.87 -30.16
CA PRO A 244 -33.56 -11.48 -28.94
C PRO A 244 -34.98 -12.06 -29.22
N ARG A 245 -35.65 -12.71 -28.25
CA ARG A 245 -37.10 -12.45 -27.97
C ARG A 245 -37.67 -13.16 -26.73
N ALA A 246 -38.27 -12.32 -25.89
CA ALA A 246 -39.40 -12.52 -24.97
C ALA A 246 -40.55 -13.37 -25.57
N THR A 247 -41.49 -14.01 -24.87
CA THR A 247 -41.95 -14.06 -23.45
C THR A 247 -43.07 -15.10 -23.32
N LYS A 248 -43.34 -15.54 -22.07
CA LYS A 248 -44.64 -15.97 -21.50
C LYS A 248 -45.18 -17.36 -21.96
N SER A 249 -45.83 -18.20 -21.15
CA SER A 249 -46.52 -18.02 -19.88
C SER A 249 -46.79 -19.34 -19.12
N ARG A 250 -46.78 -19.24 -17.78
CA ARG A 250 -47.83 -19.70 -16.82
C ARG A 250 -48.22 -21.20 -16.67
N THR A 251 -47.87 -21.65 -15.46
CA THR A 251 -48.67 -22.38 -14.44
C THR A 251 -48.80 -23.90 -14.52
N GLY A 252 -48.32 -24.55 -13.46
CA GLY A 252 -48.91 -25.78 -12.93
C GLY A 252 -47.96 -26.98 -12.76
N MET A 253 -46.99 -26.91 -11.85
CA MET A 253 -46.50 -28.12 -11.13
C MET A 253 -45.53 -27.78 -9.96
N TRP A 254 -45.88 -26.88 -9.03
CA TRP A 254 -44.95 -26.46 -7.95
C TRP A 254 -44.79 -27.48 -6.79
N MET A 255 -45.05 -28.77 -7.03
CA MET A 255 -44.85 -29.85 -6.05
C MET A 255 -43.93 -30.97 -6.55
N VAL A 256 -43.60 -31.04 -7.85
CA VAL A 256 -42.63 -32.03 -8.38
C VAL A 256 -41.23 -31.40 -8.53
N ALA A 257 -41.15 -30.08 -8.68
CA ALA A 257 -39.89 -29.35 -8.84
C ALA A 257 -38.97 -29.47 -7.62
N SER A 258 -39.49 -29.58 -6.38
CA SER A 258 -38.64 -29.67 -5.18
C SER A 258 -37.94 -31.02 -5.05
N PHE A 259 -38.56 -32.12 -5.48
CA PHE A 259 -37.92 -33.46 -5.42
C PHE A 259 -36.95 -33.67 -6.59
N VAL A 260 -37.28 -33.14 -7.77
CA VAL A 260 -36.37 -33.13 -8.92
C VAL A 260 -35.22 -32.15 -8.68
N PHE A 261 -35.40 -30.96 -8.08
CA PHE A 261 -34.29 -30.07 -7.72
C PHE A 261 -33.47 -30.59 -6.54
N LEU A 262 -34.04 -31.40 -5.64
CA LEU A 262 -33.27 -32.02 -4.56
C LEU A 262 -32.47 -33.22 -5.07
N LEU A 263 -33.04 -34.07 -5.92
CA LEU A 263 -32.29 -35.13 -6.60
C LEU A 263 -31.28 -34.57 -7.61
N LEU A 264 -31.65 -33.55 -8.39
CA LEU A 264 -30.75 -32.86 -9.32
C LEU A 264 -29.72 -32.02 -8.56
N GLY A 265 -30.04 -31.45 -7.40
CA GLY A 265 -29.09 -30.73 -6.55
C GLY A 265 -28.15 -31.66 -5.80
N VAL A 266 -28.58 -32.87 -5.44
CA VAL A 266 -27.70 -33.93 -4.89
C VAL A 266 -26.86 -34.55 -6.00
N LEU A 267 -27.40 -34.76 -7.20
CA LEU A 267 -26.65 -35.28 -8.36
C LEU A 267 -25.68 -34.24 -8.92
N LEU A 268 -26.10 -32.98 -9.08
CA LEU A 268 -25.23 -31.85 -9.43
C LEU A 268 -24.27 -31.51 -8.29
N GLY A 269 -24.65 -31.70 -7.03
CA GLY A 269 -23.76 -31.53 -5.88
C GLY A 269 -22.71 -32.63 -5.79
N TYR A 270 -23.07 -33.87 -6.16
CA TYR A 270 -22.16 -35.01 -6.25
C TYR A 270 -21.23 -34.89 -7.46
N GLU A 271 -21.73 -34.50 -8.63
CA GLU A 271 -20.91 -34.19 -9.81
C GLU A 271 -20.09 -32.90 -9.62
N ALA A 272 -20.59 -31.86 -8.96
CA ALA A 272 -19.82 -30.65 -8.60
C ALA A 272 -18.80 -30.91 -7.48
N SER A 273 -19.01 -31.91 -6.63
CA SER A 273 -17.97 -32.40 -5.71
C SER A 273 -16.84 -33.13 -6.46
N ARG A 274 -17.12 -33.65 -7.66
CA ARG A 274 -16.10 -34.20 -8.57
C ARG A 274 -15.53 -33.19 -9.57
N ILE A 275 -16.22 -32.06 -9.81
CA ILE A 275 -15.75 -30.88 -10.53
C ILE A 275 -15.49 -29.73 -9.54
N THR A 276 -14.99 -30.05 -8.35
CA THR A 276 -14.15 -29.09 -7.64
C THR A 276 -12.82 -29.15 -8.34
N ALA A 277 -12.66 -28.30 -9.36
CA ALA A 277 -11.35 -28.01 -9.90
C ALA A 277 -10.46 -27.64 -8.69
N PRO A 278 -9.41 -28.41 -8.39
CA PRO A 278 -8.60 -28.10 -7.24
C PRO A 278 -7.99 -26.72 -7.52
N GLN A 279 -8.09 -25.82 -6.55
CA GLN A 279 -7.32 -24.58 -6.53
C GLN A 279 -5.83 -24.92 -6.33
N ARG A 280 -5.23 -25.68 -7.27
CA ARG A 280 -3.85 -26.19 -7.24
C ARG A 280 -2.82 -25.06 -7.17
N GLY A 281 -3.20 -23.83 -7.51
CA GLY A 281 -2.28 -22.69 -7.48
C GLY A 281 -1.92 -22.19 -6.07
N LEU A 282 -2.84 -22.24 -5.11
CA LEU A 282 -2.62 -21.73 -3.74
C LEU A 282 -2.49 -22.86 -2.71
N SER A 283 -3.11 -24.02 -2.94
CA SER A 283 -2.96 -25.19 -2.06
C SER A 283 -1.54 -25.79 -2.09
N ASP A 284 -0.81 -25.70 -3.21
CA ASP A 284 0.55 -26.22 -3.33
C ASP A 284 1.57 -25.48 -2.44
N PHE A 285 1.28 -24.23 -2.07
CA PHE A 285 2.11 -23.41 -1.17
C PHE A 285 1.62 -23.45 0.28
N ALA A 286 0.52 -24.13 0.58
CA ALA A 286 0.03 -24.26 1.94
C ALA A 286 1.02 -25.10 2.76
N LEU A 287 1.45 -24.54 3.91
CA LEU A 287 2.44 -25.20 4.77
C LEU A 287 1.83 -26.29 5.63
N LEU A 288 0.49 -26.47 5.61
CA LEU A 288 -0.25 -27.35 6.51
C LEU A 288 0.26 -27.23 7.96
N PHE A 289 0.41 -25.98 8.40
CA PHE A 289 1.00 -25.66 9.70
C PHE A 289 0.07 -26.10 10.84
N ALA A 290 0.55 -26.99 11.69
CA ALA A 290 -0.21 -27.58 12.80
C ALA A 290 0.64 -27.63 14.07
N VAL A 291 -0.01 -27.57 15.23
CA VAL A 291 0.61 -27.71 16.54
C VAL A 291 -0.12 -28.80 17.30
N GLU A 292 0.61 -29.85 17.68
CA GLU A 292 0.09 -30.99 18.44
C GLU A 292 0.79 -31.05 19.80
N ARG A 293 0.03 -31.27 20.87
CA ARG A 293 0.63 -31.50 22.20
C ARG A 293 1.06 -32.96 22.32
N THR A 294 2.34 -33.19 22.62
CA THR A 294 2.90 -34.52 22.84
C THR A 294 3.57 -34.55 24.23
N GLY A 295 2.83 -35.02 25.24
CA GLY A 295 3.26 -34.96 26.64
C GLY A 295 3.36 -33.52 27.15
N ASP A 296 4.55 -33.14 27.62
CA ASP A 296 4.85 -31.79 28.15
C ASP A 296 5.39 -30.82 27.07
N ASN A 297 5.42 -31.23 25.81
CA ASN A 297 5.95 -30.42 24.72
C ASN A 297 4.89 -30.17 23.63
N LEU A 298 5.07 -29.09 22.89
CA LEU A 298 4.33 -28.76 21.68
C LEU A 298 5.17 -29.18 20.47
N THR A 299 4.60 -30.02 19.61
CA THR A 299 5.20 -30.42 18.34
C THR A 299 4.58 -29.56 17.24
N VAL A 300 5.37 -28.63 16.71
CA VAL A 300 5.03 -27.80 15.57
C VAL A 300 5.34 -28.57 14.30
N ARG A 301 4.40 -28.66 13.36
CA ARG A 301 4.53 -29.44 12.12
C ARG A 301 4.17 -28.59 10.91
N TRP A 302 4.86 -28.83 9.81
CA TRP A 302 4.56 -28.28 8.49
C TRP A 302 4.82 -29.34 7.43
N ASN A 303 4.29 -29.12 6.22
CA ASN A 303 4.45 -30.01 5.09
C ASN A 303 5.79 -29.75 4.38
N PRO A 304 6.79 -30.64 4.52
CA PRO A 304 8.08 -30.49 3.81
C PRO A 304 7.93 -30.66 2.30
N ASP A 305 6.87 -31.35 1.85
CA ASP A 305 6.52 -31.53 0.44
C ASP A 305 5.68 -30.38 -0.11
N SER A 306 5.50 -29.29 0.64
CA SER A 306 4.90 -28.08 0.07
C SER A 306 5.86 -27.45 -0.94
N ARG A 307 5.32 -26.86 -2.01
CA ARG A 307 6.11 -26.14 -3.00
C ARG A 307 6.83 -24.96 -2.36
N ALA A 308 6.26 -24.38 -1.32
CA ALA A 308 6.87 -23.34 -0.51
C ALA A 308 8.17 -23.81 0.17
N VAL A 309 8.16 -24.97 0.83
CA VAL A 309 9.36 -25.52 1.49
C VAL A 309 10.41 -25.96 0.46
N ARG A 310 10.01 -26.59 -0.65
CA ARG A 310 10.97 -27.02 -1.69
C ARG A 310 11.71 -25.87 -2.36
N LEU A 311 11.01 -24.76 -2.60
CA LEU A 311 11.56 -23.54 -3.19
C LEU A 311 12.13 -22.57 -2.15
N ALA A 312 12.12 -22.95 -0.86
CA ALA A 312 12.63 -22.10 0.20
C ALA A 312 14.15 -21.95 0.09
N SER A 313 14.62 -20.71 0.21
CA SER A 313 16.03 -20.40 0.44
C SER A 313 16.37 -20.46 1.93
N SER A 314 15.42 -20.05 2.78
CA SER A 314 15.53 -20.04 4.25
C SER A 314 14.15 -19.91 4.89
N GLY A 315 14.05 -20.13 6.19
CA GLY A 315 12.82 -19.90 6.95
C GLY A 315 13.10 -19.38 8.34
N GLU A 316 12.06 -18.90 9.00
CA GLU A 316 12.12 -18.42 10.37
C GLU A 316 10.83 -18.84 11.09
N LEU A 317 10.98 -19.40 12.28
CA LEU A 317 9.88 -19.72 13.17
C LEU A 317 9.95 -18.81 14.38
N GLU A 318 8.99 -17.89 14.45
CA GLU A 318 8.80 -16.98 15.57
C GLU A 318 7.84 -17.65 16.57
N ILE A 319 8.23 -17.68 17.83
CA ILE A 319 7.50 -18.31 18.94
C ILE A 319 7.28 -17.24 20.00
N ASP A 320 6.04 -16.81 20.15
CA ASP A 320 5.60 -15.89 21.19
C ASP A 320 4.96 -16.69 22.32
N ASP A 321 5.67 -16.79 23.45
CA ASP A 321 5.33 -17.62 24.61
C ASP A 321 5.16 -16.72 25.85
N GLY A 322 4.14 -15.88 25.82
CA GLY A 322 3.79 -14.97 26.91
C GLY A 322 4.63 -13.69 26.88
N SER A 323 5.67 -13.63 27.73
CA SER A 323 6.55 -12.44 27.83
C SER A 323 7.85 -12.57 27.03
N GLU A 324 8.11 -13.73 26.43
CA GLU A 324 9.29 -13.97 25.62
C GLU A 324 8.91 -14.31 24.18
N THR A 325 9.57 -13.65 23.22
CA THR A 325 9.51 -13.99 21.80
C THR A 325 10.84 -14.58 21.37
N LYS A 326 10.81 -15.79 20.82
CA LYS A 326 12.00 -16.51 20.32
C LYS A 326 11.95 -16.61 18.81
N HIS A 327 13.07 -16.25 18.18
CA HIS A 327 13.26 -16.35 16.74
C HIS A 327 14.16 -17.53 16.43
N VAL A 328 13.61 -18.58 15.82
CA VAL A 328 14.36 -19.76 15.41
C VAL A 328 14.59 -19.70 13.91
N ASN A 329 15.85 -19.51 13.50
CA ASN A 329 16.21 -19.58 12.10
C ASN A 329 16.14 -21.05 11.63
N LEU A 330 15.37 -21.31 10.58
CA LEU A 330 15.21 -22.61 9.98
C LEU A 330 16.03 -22.65 8.69
N ASP A 331 17.14 -23.38 8.72
CA ASP A 331 17.91 -23.67 7.51
C ASP A 331 17.21 -24.71 6.63
N ARG A 332 17.84 -25.06 5.50
CA ARG A 332 17.26 -26.02 4.56
C ARG A 332 17.06 -27.41 5.17
N ALA A 333 17.95 -27.84 6.06
CA ALA A 333 17.83 -29.13 6.73
C ALA A 333 16.66 -29.12 7.73
N ASN A 334 16.54 -28.07 8.54
CA ASN A 334 15.42 -27.90 9.46
C ASN A 334 14.08 -27.81 8.73
N LEU A 335 13.97 -27.03 7.65
CA LEU A 335 12.75 -26.92 6.85
C LEU A 335 12.34 -28.27 6.23
N SER A 336 13.32 -29.06 5.76
CA SER A 336 13.06 -30.39 5.20
C SER A 336 12.64 -31.43 6.24
N ASN A 337 12.99 -31.24 7.53
CA ASN A 337 12.58 -32.11 8.63
C ASN A 337 11.07 -31.99 8.95
N GLY A 338 10.41 -30.90 8.53
CA GLY A 338 8.95 -30.76 8.60
C GLY A 338 8.36 -30.60 10.02
N SER A 339 9.20 -30.58 11.05
CA SER A 339 8.72 -30.52 12.43
C SER A 339 9.77 -29.97 13.40
N MET A 340 9.28 -29.38 14.49
CA MET A 340 10.09 -28.89 15.60
C MET A 340 9.37 -29.09 16.93
N VAL A 341 10.11 -29.53 17.94
CA VAL A 341 9.60 -29.69 19.30
C VAL A 341 9.93 -28.43 20.10
N TYR A 342 8.94 -27.86 20.76
CA TYR A 342 9.07 -26.69 21.62
C TYR A 342 8.44 -26.96 22.98
N ARG A 343 9.11 -26.53 24.06
CA ARG A 343 8.57 -26.63 25.42
C ARG A 343 8.02 -25.26 25.82
N ASN A 344 6.71 -25.18 26.00
CA ASN A 344 6.04 -23.95 26.36
C ASN A 344 6.21 -23.60 27.85
N MET A 345 6.34 -22.31 28.13
CA MET A 345 6.45 -21.74 29.48
C MET A 345 5.14 -21.11 29.94
N SER A 346 4.29 -20.69 28.99
CA SER A 346 2.97 -20.12 29.24
C SER A 346 1.84 -21.04 28.75
N ASN A 347 0.62 -20.70 29.13
CA ASN A 347 -0.60 -21.39 28.69
C ASN A 347 -1.07 -20.95 27.30
N LYS A 348 -0.34 -20.05 26.63
CA LYS A 348 -0.75 -19.52 25.32
C LYS A 348 0.49 -19.23 24.50
N VAL A 349 0.67 -20.00 23.44
CA VAL A 349 1.83 -19.84 22.56
C VAL A 349 1.38 -19.56 21.14
N ARG A 350 1.91 -18.49 20.54
CA ARG A 350 1.69 -18.20 19.13
C ARG A 350 2.92 -18.55 18.33
N PHE A 351 2.74 -19.41 17.34
CA PHE A 351 3.77 -19.79 16.39
C PHE A 351 3.53 -19.09 15.06
N ARG A 352 4.58 -18.54 14.46
CA ARG A 352 4.53 -17.95 13.13
C ARG A 352 5.69 -18.48 12.31
N LEU A 353 5.36 -19.30 11.31
CA LEU A 353 6.31 -19.84 10.35
C LEU A 353 6.36 -18.94 9.12
N VAL A 354 7.54 -18.42 8.82
CA VAL A 354 7.86 -17.63 7.63
C VAL A 354 8.82 -18.42 6.77
N ILE A 355 8.42 -18.76 5.56
CA ILE A 355 9.28 -19.39 4.56
C ILE A 355 9.65 -18.35 3.51
N ASN A 356 10.94 -18.09 3.34
CA ASN A 356 11.47 -17.18 2.35
C ASN A 356 11.78 -17.94 1.07
N LEU A 357 11.22 -17.49 -0.04
CA LEU A 357 11.43 -17.99 -1.39
C LEU A 357 12.41 -17.07 -2.15
N ASP A 358 12.87 -17.54 -3.31
CA ASP A 358 13.66 -16.72 -4.21
C ASP A 358 12.88 -15.47 -4.71
N ALA A 359 13.61 -14.43 -5.09
CA ALA A 359 13.08 -13.14 -5.55
C ALA A 359 12.27 -12.33 -4.50
N GLY A 360 12.50 -12.58 -3.21
CA GLY A 360 11.94 -11.77 -2.12
C GLY A 360 10.47 -12.07 -1.79
N LEU A 361 9.94 -13.18 -2.30
CA LEU A 361 8.62 -13.68 -1.93
C LEU A 361 8.74 -14.46 -0.60
N SER A 362 7.71 -14.39 0.23
CA SER A 362 7.63 -15.23 1.42
C SER A 362 6.22 -15.76 1.65
N VAL A 363 6.14 -16.97 2.19
CA VAL A 363 4.91 -17.62 2.62
C VAL A 363 4.90 -17.61 4.13
N THR A 364 3.88 -16.98 4.72
CA THR A 364 3.73 -16.92 6.18
C THR A 364 2.47 -17.64 6.61
N GLN A 365 2.58 -18.46 7.65
CA GLN A 365 1.44 -19.04 8.33
C GLN A 365 1.63 -18.89 9.84
N ALA A 366 0.56 -18.50 10.54
CA ALA A 366 0.57 -18.35 11.99
C ALA A 366 -0.52 -19.23 12.61
N LEU A 367 -0.22 -19.80 13.76
CA LEU A 367 -1.14 -20.60 14.54
C LEU A 367 -0.97 -20.28 16.02
N GLU A 368 -2.09 -20.17 16.72
CA GLU A 368 -2.13 -19.96 18.15
C GLU A 368 -2.52 -21.26 18.83
N TRP A 369 -1.76 -21.65 19.85
CA TRP A 369 -2.05 -22.78 20.71
C TRP A 369 -2.47 -22.29 22.10
N ALA A 370 -3.56 -22.87 22.60
CA ALA A 370 -4.04 -22.74 23.96
C ALA A 370 -4.58 -24.12 24.43
N PRO A 371 -4.45 -24.48 25.72
CA PRO A 371 -4.80 -25.79 26.26
C PRO A 371 -6.30 -26.08 26.35
#